data_AF-E9AFT6-F1
#
_entry.id   AF-E9AFT6-F1
#
_cell.length_a   1.000
_cell.length_b   1.000
_cell.length_c   1.000
_cell.angle_alpha   90.00
_cell.angle_beta   90.00
_cell.angle_gamma   90.00
#
_symmetry.space_group_name_H-M   'P 1'
#
loop_
_entity.id
_entity.type
_entity.pdbx_description
1 polymer ?
#
loop_
_entity_poly.entity_id
_entity_poly.type
_entity_poly.pdbx_seq_one_letter_code
_entity_poly.pdbx_strand_id
1 'polypeptide(L)'
;MAPFCITPPLRFYKSNRGIRLSNPSRRWLYNRLFLGGIGAFGCYLTLRYRLAAREASRNPEDGNCLCSSDMVDFLRYMPFNLFSNLAGRLAENESVPAWVHNWFARAVVYWYALDMSESGQKTNFETFQQFYVRDWTPKARPVDAAASVVAPCDGQVLAVNANVESTSLVQVKGLTYGMRSLLQDTPPPLNTDTHRRVAVVLHMRNKDFHHVIAPLSFACEKSIYVPGSLLPTTSAGYHWIPAVLALNERLILQGRSSDKARLPVYMALVGSTLTGRITLYMDKRVRTNYLDPPAYAVHSPYASKPVVARGERLATFNWGSSVVLVMDVPKSCKPLKRPGDVVKAGEALFQF
;
A
#
# COMPACT_ATOMS: atom_id res chain seq x y z
N MET A 1 -35.35 62.61 25.41
CA MET A 1 -33.96 62.14 25.17
C MET A 1 -33.88 60.66 25.51
N ALA A 2 -33.73 59.80 24.49
CA ALA A 2 -33.28 58.41 24.54
C ALA A 2 -32.74 58.07 23.13
N PRO A 3 -31.69 57.26 22.97
CA PRO A 3 -30.65 57.49 21.99
C PRO A 3 -30.93 56.91 20.60
N PHE A 4 -30.35 57.56 19.59
CA PHE A 4 -30.15 57.07 18.23
C PHE A 4 -29.35 55.76 18.25
N CYS A 5 -29.97 54.64 17.86
CA CYS A 5 -29.24 53.45 17.40
C CYS A 5 -29.20 53.47 15.87
N ILE A 6 -28.06 53.91 15.33
CA ILE A 6 -27.74 53.88 13.90
C ILE A 6 -27.15 52.51 13.58
N THR A 7 -27.99 51.49 13.44
CA THR A 7 -27.69 50.31 12.62
C THR A 7 -28.95 49.45 12.48
N PRO A 8 -29.45 49.19 11.26
CA PRO A 8 -30.55 48.25 11.09
C PRO A 8 -30.07 46.82 11.45
N PRO A 9 -30.93 45.98 12.05
CA PRO A 9 -30.56 44.62 12.40
C PRO A 9 -30.27 43.81 11.12
N LEU A 10 -29.07 43.22 11.04
CA LEU A 10 -28.68 42.26 10.01
C LEU A 10 -29.56 41.01 10.11
N ARG A 11 -30.60 40.92 9.28
CA ARG A 11 -31.46 39.73 9.17
C ARG A 11 -30.78 38.65 8.32
N PHE A 12 -30.08 37.71 8.97
CA PHE A 12 -29.58 36.48 8.34
C PHE A 12 -30.66 35.37 8.24
N TYR A 13 -31.81 35.66 7.64
CA TYR A 13 -32.83 34.63 7.37
C TYR A 13 -33.20 34.60 5.89
N LYS A 14 -32.64 33.64 5.15
CA LYS A 14 -33.15 33.18 3.84
C LYS A 14 -34.45 32.39 4.05
N SER A 15 -35.54 33.08 4.41
CA SER A 15 -36.88 32.51 4.39
C SER A 15 -37.79 33.45 3.61
N ASN A 16 -37.55 33.54 2.30
CA ASN A 16 -38.43 34.26 1.39
C ASN A 16 -39.46 33.27 0.81
N ARG A 17 -40.57 33.05 1.53
CA ARG A 17 -41.66 32.11 1.15
C ARG A 17 -42.53 32.62 -0.02
N GLY A 18 -42.17 33.72 -0.68
CA GLY A 18 -42.97 34.35 -1.74
C GLY A 18 -42.42 34.22 -3.18
N ILE A 19 -41.26 33.60 -3.40
CA ILE A 19 -40.67 33.49 -4.74
C ILE A 19 -41.07 32.16 -5.37
N ARG A 20 -41.84 32.19 -6.47
CA ARG A 20 -42.04 31.02 -7.34
C ARG A 20 -40.68 30.46 -7.73
N LEU A 21 -40.49 29.18 -7.41
CA LEU A 21 -39.25 28.43 -7.54
C LEU A 21 -38.50 28.72 -8.84
N SER A 22 -37.18 28.89 -8.69
CA SER A 22 -36.14 29.03 -9.71
C SER A 22 -36.55 28.53 -11.11
N ASN A 23 -36.42 29.41 -12.12
CA ASN A 23 -36.60 29.07 -13.53
C ASN A 23 -35.98 27.69 -13.85
N PRO A 24 -36.78 26.70 -14.30
CA PRO A 24 -36.31 25.33 -14.57
C PRO A 24 -35.11 25.30 -15.53
N SER A 25 -35.03 26.23 -16.48
CA SER A 25 -33.92 26.33 -17.42
C SER A 25 -32.62 26.80 -16.74
N ARG A 26 -32.71 27.70 -15.73
CA ARG A 26 -31.56 28.10 -14.91
C ARG A 26 -31.07 26.94 -14.05
N ARG A 27 -31.96 26.20 -13.39
CA ARG A 27 -31.59 25.00 -12.61
C ARG A 27 -30.95 23.92 -13.50
N TRP A 28 -31.50 23.70 -14.68
CA TRP A 28 -30.95 22.80 -15.69
C TRP A 28 -29.56 23.24 -16.16
N LEU A 29 -29.38 24.54 -16.43
CA LEU A 29 -28.11 25.13 -16.84
C LEU A 29 -27.06 25.03 -15.72
N TYR A 30 -27.39 25.38 -14.48
CA TYR A 30 -26.49 25.25 -13.34
C TYR A 30 -26.10 23.79 -13.10
N ASN A 31 -27.05 22.86 -13.15
CA ASN A 31 -26.74 21.44 -12.99
C ASN A 31 -25.83 20.93 -14.10
N ARG A 32 -26.03 21.34 -15.36
CA ARG A 32 -25.18 20.93 -16.48
C ARG A 32 -23.81 21.61 -16.48
N LEU A 33 -23.72 22.88 -16.13
CA LEU A 33 -22.45 23.59 -15.98
C LEU A 33 -21.67 23.06 -14.77
N PHE A 34 -22.34 22.74 -13.67
CA PHE A 34 -21.71 22.17 -12.47
C PHE A 34 -21.25 20.73 -12.70
N LEU A 35 -22.13 19.85 -13.21
CA LEU A 35 -21.76 18.47 -13.57
C LEU A 35 -20.72 18.45 -14.70
N GLY A 36 -20.84 19.36 -15.68
CA GLY A 36 -19.86 19.55 -16.73
C GLY A 36 -18.52 20.04 -16.19
N GLY A 37 -18.53 20.96 -15.23
CA GLY A 37 -17.34 21.43 -14.52
C GLY A 37 -16.66 20.33 -13.71
N ILE A 38 -17.43 19.51 -12.98
CA ILE A 38 -16.91 18.32 -12.28
C ILE A 38 -16.31 17.34 -13.28
N GLY A 39 -16.99 17.07 -14.39
CA GLY A 39 -16.51 16.18 -15.43
C GLY A 39 -15.22 16.68 -16.09
N ALA A 40 -15.16 17.97 -16.43
CA ALA A 40 -13.98 18.61 -17.01
C ALA A 40 -12.80 18.59 -16.04
N PHE A 41 -13.03 18.91 -14.75
CA PHE A 41 -12.01 18.83 -13.72
C PHE A 41 -11.51 17.41 -13.49
N GLY A 42 -12.41 16.42 -13.45
CA GLY A 42 -12.05 15.01 -13.38
C GLY A 42 -11.24 14.53 -14.59
N CYS A 43 -11.59 14.97 -15.79
CA CYS A 43 -10.84 14.71 -17.02
C CYS A 43 -9.43 15.34 -16.95
N TYR A 44 -9.33 16.59 -16.51
CA TYR A 44 -8.06 17.29 -16.29
C TYR A 44 -7.17 16.53 -15.31
N LEU A 45 -7.68 16.17 -14.12
CA LEU A 45 -6.92 15.39 -13.14
C LEU A 45 -6.45 14.04 -13.70
N THR A 46 -7.32 13.35 -14.44
CA THR A 46 -6.99 12.07 -15.08
C THR A 46 -5.88 12.23 -16.13
N LEU A 47 -5.97 13.28 -16.96
CA LEU A 47 -4.95 13.58 -17.96
C LEU A 47 -3.61 13.87 -17.30
N ARG A 48 -3.59 14.73 -16.27
CA ARG A 48 -2.37 15.03 -15.49
C ARG A 48 -1.77 13.74 -14.93
N TYR A 49 -2.58 12.89 -14.30
CA TYR A 49 -2.13 11.62 -13.73
C TYR A 49 -1.51 10.68 -14.77
N ARG A 50 -2.12 10.60 -15.96
CA ARG A 50 -1.59 9.81 -17.08
C ARG A 50 -0.29 10.37 -17.64
N LEU A 51 -0.16 11.69 -17.73
CA LEU A 51 1.07 12.33 -18.19
C LEU A 51 2.24 12.00 -17.28
N ALA A 52 2.04 12.03 -15.96
CA ALA A 52 3.09 11.65 -15.03
C ALA A 52 3.40 10.16 -15.01
N ALA A 53 2.40 9.29 -15.20
CA ALA A 53 2.69 7.88 -15.40
C ALA A 53 3.62 7.66 -16.60
N ARG A 54 3.43 8.44 -17.68
CA ARG A 54 4.31 8.41 -18.86
C ARG A 54 5.69 8.99 -18.56
N GLU A 55 5.78 10.11 -17.85
CA GLU A 55 7.05 10.71 -17.45
C GLU A 55 7.87 9.77 -16.55
N ALA A 56 7.25 9.21 -15.51
CA ALA A 56 7.84 8.22 -14.63
C ALA A 56 8.35 6.97 -15.37
N SER A 57 7.69 6.59 -16.47
CA SER A 57 8.13 5.47 -17.31
C SER A 57 9.34 5.79 -18.18
N ARG A 58 9.51 7.06 -18.56
CA ARG A 58 10.65 7.53 -19.38
C ARG A 58 11.86 7.86 -18.51
N ASN A 59 11.62 8.44 -17.34
CA ASN A 59 12.64 8.89 -16.40
C ASN A 59 12.46 8.18 -15.04
N PRO A 60 12.70 6.87 -14.94
CA PRO A 60 12.47 6.12 -13.71
C PRO A 60 13.37 6.54 -12.54
N GLU A 61 14.51 7.18 -12.84
CA GLU A 61 15.46 7.68 -11.83
C GLU A 61 15.17 9.11 -11.37
N ASP A 62 14.27 9.82 -12.04
CA ASP A 62 13.91 11.21 -11.72
C ASP A 62 12.58 11.24 -10.95
N GLY A 63 12.66 11.03 -9.63
CA GLY A 63 11.49 10.90 -8.75
C GLY A 63 11.02 12.20 -8.10
N ASN A 64 11.71 13.32 -8.31
CA ASN A 64 11.48 14.57 -7.56
C ASN A 64 10.60 15.58 -8.30
N CYS A 65 9.83 15.15 -9.30
CA CYS A 65 8.84 16.02 -9.94
C CYS A 65 7.60 16.17 -9.05
N LEU A 66 7.59 17.21 -8.22
CA LEU A 66 6.43 17.54 -7.40
C LEU A 66 5.19 17.75 -8.29
N CYS A 67 4.06 17.22 -7.83
CA CYS A 67 2.80 17.37 -8.54
C CYS A 67 2.33 18.83 -8.58
N SER A 68 1.48 19.18 -9.56
CA SER A 68 0.79 20.49 -9.56
C SER A 68 -0.03 20.67 -8.29
N SER A 69 -0.09 21.91 -7.77
CA SER A 69 -0.81 22.24 -6.52
C SER A 69 -2.23 21.64 -6.48
N ASP A 70 -2.99 21.77 -7.57
CA ASP A 70 -4.37 21.26 -7.67
C ASP A 70 -4.49 19.75 -7.37
N MET A 71 -3.50 18.97 -7.81
CA MET A 71 -3.49 17.52 -7.63
C MET A 71 -3.03 17.16 -6.22
N VAL A 72 -2.11 17.92 -5.63
CA VAL A 72 -1.75 17.77 -4.21
C VAL A 72 -2.97 18.04 -3.34
N ASP A 73 -3.70 19.11 -3.62
CA ASP A 73 -4.94 19.47 -2.91
C ASP A 73 -5.99 18.38 -3.10
N PHE A 74 -6.19 17.89 -4.33
CA PHE A 74 -7.07 16.75 -4.59
C PHE A 74 -6.70 15.51 -3.75
N LEU A 75 -5.42 15.13 -3.73
CA LEU A 75 -4.94 13.99 -2.93
C LEU A 75 -5.10 14.20 -1.42
N ARG A 76 -4.94 15.45 -0.94
CA ARG A 76 -5.10 15.79 0.48
C ARG A 76 -6.56 15.78 0.93
N TYR A 77 -7.47 16.27 0.10
CA TYR A 77 -8.90 16.36 0.45
C TYR A 77 -9.66 15.06 0.20
N MET A 78 -9.14 14.14 -0.60
CA MET A 78 -9.83 12.89 -0.85
C MET A 78 -9.79 11.98 0.38
N PRO A 79 -10.95 11.51 0.91
CA PRO A 79 -10.99 10.64 2.08
C PRO A 79 -10.66 9.17 1.71
N PHE A 80 -9.42 8.92 1.28
CA PHE A 80 -8.94 7.61 0.84
C PHE A 80 -9.21 6.48 1.86
N ASN A 81 -9.05 6.76 3.15
CA ASN A 81 -9.27 5.78 4.21
C ASN A 81 -10.75 5.38 4.31
N LEU A 82 -11.67 6.34 4.19
CA LEU A 82 -13.12 6.07 4.16
C LEU A 82 -13.50 5.23 2.95
N PHE A 83 -13.04 5.62 1.75
CA PHE A 83 -13.30 4.86 0.53
C PHE A 83 -12.76 3.42 0.62
N SER A 84 -11.54 3.26 1.14
CA SER A 84 -10.92 1.94 1.33
C SER A 84 -11.67 1.10 2.36
N ASN A 85 -12.18 1.71 3.43
CA ASN A 85 -12.96 1.00 4.43
C ASN A 85 -14.31 0.53 3.87
N LEU A 86 -15.01 1.40 3.14
CA LEU A 86 -16.28 1.09 2.48
C LEU A 86 -16.11 0.01 1.42
N ALA A 87 -15.10 0.13 0.54
CA ALA A 87 -14.80 -0.86 -0.47
C ALA A 87 -14.49 -2.22 0.16
N GLY A 88 -13.69 -2.26 1.22
CA GLY A 88 -13.41 -3.50 1.95
C GLY A 88 -14.66 -4.11 2.59
N ARG A 89 -15.54 -3.29 3.20
CA ARG A 89 -16.82 -3.78 3.75
C ARG A 89 -17.72 -4.36 2.67
N LEU A 90 -17.81 -3.72 1.50
CA LEU A 90 -18.60 -4.23 0.37
C LEU A 90 -18.00 -5.52 -0.21
N ALA A 91 -16.67 -5.58 -0.33
CA ALA A 91 -15.97 -6.76 -0.83
C ALA A 91 -16.12 -7.98 0.09
N GLU A 92 -16.28 -7.78 1.39
CA GLU A 92 -16.49 -8.83 2.42
C GLU A 92 -17.98 -9.11 2.70
N ASN A 93 -18.92 -8.33 2.15
CA ASN A 93 -20.32 -8.44 2.52
C ASN A 93 -20.97 -9.69 1.89
N GLU A 94 -21.27 -10.68 2.71
CA GLU A 94 -21.99 -11.91 2.34
C GLU A 94 -23.47 -11.66 2.01
N SER A 95 -24.05 -10.53 2.44
CA SER A 95 -25.43 -10.17 2.06
C SER A 95 -25.54 -9.80 0.57
N VAL A 96 -24.43 -9.43 -0.07
CA VAL A 96 -24.40 -9.23 -1.52
C VAL A 96 -24.37 -10.60 -2.18
N PRO A 97 -25.31 -10.91 -3.09
CA PRO A 97 -25.36 -12.23 -3.71
C PRO A 97 -24.05 -12.62 -4.40
N ALA A 98 -23.63 -13.88 -4.23
CA ALA A 98 -22.39 -14.40 -4.80
C ALA A 98 -22.26 -14.17 -6.32
N TRP A 99 -23.37 -14.14 -7.07
CA TRP A 99 -23.32 -13.87 -8.51
C TRP A 99 -22.79 -12.46 -8.84
N VAL A 100 -23.06 -11.46 -7.99
CA VAL A 100 -22.54 -10.10 -8.14
C VAL A 100 -21.03 -10.10 -7.90
N HIS A 101 -20.59 -10.75 -6.81
CA HIS A 101 -19.17 -10.91 -6.50
C HIS A 101 -18.41 -11.64 -7.61
N ASN A 102 -18.96 -12.74 -8.12
CA ASN A 102 -18.35 -13.51 -9.21
C ASN A 102 -18.42 -12.78 -10.56
N TRP A 103 -19.42 -11.92 -10.79
CA TRP A 103 -19.45 -11.05 -11.98
C TRP A 103 -18.32 -10.02 -11.91
N PHE A 104 -18.14 -9.36 -10.77
CA PHE A 104 -17.07 -8.39 -10.57
C PHE A 104 -15.69 -9.05 -10.62
N ALA A 105 -15.53 -10.23 -10.01
CA ALA A 105 -14.32 -11.05 -10.11
C ALA A 105 -13.98 -11.37 -11.58
N ARG A 106 -14.96 -11.80 -12.39
CA ARG A 106 -14.76 -12.06 -13.83
C ARG A 106 -14.35 -10.81 -14.60
N ALA A 107 -14.96 -9.66 -14.29
CA ALA A 107 -14.57 -8.38 -14.88
C ALA A 107 -13.11 -8.02 -14.55
N VAL A 108 -12.67 -8.24 -13.30
CA VAL A 108 -11.28 -8.03 -12.86
C VAL A 108 -10.32 -9.01 -13.56
N VAL A 109 -10.68 -10.30 -13.65
CA VAL A 109 -9.89 -11.31 -14.38
C VAL A 109 -9.68 -10.89 -15.82
N TYR A 110 -10.75 -10.45 -16.50
CA TYR A 110 -10.68 -9.98 -17.88
C TYR A 110 -9.84 -8.70 -18.01
N TRP A 111 -10.08 -7.71 -17.17
CA TRP A 111 -9.43 -6.39 -17.28
C TRP A 111 -7.93 -6.44 -17.01
N TYR A 112 -7.49 -7.24 -16.04
CA TYR A 112 -6.09 -7.34 -15.64
C TYR A 112 -5.39 -8.59 -16.16
N ALA A 113 -6.07 -9.42 -16.96
CA ALA A 113 -5.58 -10.69 -17.50
C ALA A 113 -4.97 -11.58 -16.39
N LEU A 114 -5.75 -11.85 -15.34
CA LEU A 114 -5.31 -12.67 -14.21
C LEU A 114 -5.12 -14.13 -14.66
N ASP A 115 -4.00 -14.71 -14.26
CA ASP A 115 -3.80 -16.15 -14.41
C ASP A 115 -4.56 -16.91 -13.30
N MET A 116 -5.62 -17.59 -13.70
CA MET A 116 -6.43 -18.43 -12.82
C MET A 116 -5.97 -19.90 -12.82
N SER A 117 -5.00 -20.27 -13.65
CA SER A 117 -4.49 -21.65 -13.72
C SER A 117 -3.78 -22.07 -12.44
N GLU A 118 -3.07 -21.12 -11.81
CA GLU A 118 -2.30 -21.31 -10.59
C GLU A 118 -3.11 -21.18 -9.29
N SER A 119 -4.37 -20.73 -9.37
CA SER A 119 -5.21 -20.55 -8.19
C SER A 119 -5.78 -21.87 -7.67
N GLY A 120 -5.78 -22.04 -6.35
CA GLY A 120 -6.39 -23.18 -5.67
C GLY A 120 -7.91 -23.26 -5.87
N GLN A 121 -8.58 -22.12 -6.03
CA GLN A 121 -10.00 -22.02 -6.34
C GLN A 121 -10.21 -21.19 -7.60
N LYS A 122 -10.90 -21.74 -8.59
CA LYS A 122 -11.07 -21.09 -9.90
C LYS A 122 -12.41 -20.38 -10.07
N THR A 123 -13.45 -20.86 -9.39
CA THR A 123 -14.83 -20.39 -9.52
C THR A 123 -15.56 -20.45 -8.17
N ASN A 124 -16.76 -19.86 -8.11
CA ASN A 124 -17.69 -19.93 -6.98
C ASN A 124 -17.14 -19.32 -5.69
N PHE A 125 -16.69 -18.06 -5.76
CA PHE A 125 -16.33 -17.31 -4.56
C PHE A 125 -17.60 -16.76 -3.90
N GLU A 126 -17.70 -16.86 -2.58
CA GLU A 126 -18.81 -16.29 -1.80
C GLU A 126 -18.75 -14.77 -1.82
N THR A 127 -17.53 -14.23 -1.70
CA THR A 127 -17.28 -12.79 -1.68
C THR A 127 -16.15 -12.40 -2.64
N PHE A 128 -16.17 -11.14 -3.10
CA PHE A 128 -15.06 -10.61 -3.91
C PHE A 128 -13.75 -10.61 -3.13
N GLN A 129 -13.81 -10.39 -1.80
CA GLN A 129 -12.63 -10.48 -0.95
C GLN A 129 -12.01 -11.88 -1.01
N GLN A 130 -12.82 -12.95 -0.96
CA GLN A 130 -12.34 -14.32 -1.08
C GLN A 130 -11.67 -14.60 -2.43
N PHE A 131 -12.24 -14.07 -3.53
CA PHE A 131 -11.59 -14.11 -4.85
C PHE A 131 -10.24 -13.40 -4.86
N TYR A 132 -10.16 -12.26 -4.19
CA TYR A 132 -8.95 -11.44 -4.22
C TYR A 132 -7.80 -12.08 -3.44
N VAL A 133 -8.09 -12.59 -2.25
CA VAL A 133 -7.13 -13.30 -1.38
C VAL A 133 -7.12 -14.81 -1.64
N ARG A 134 -7.51 -15.22 -2.86
CA ARG A 134 -7.55 -16.63 -3.24
C ARG A 134 -6.18 -17.27 -3.08
N ASP A 135 -6.17 -18.49 -2.59
CA ASP A 135 -4.94 -19.25 -2.44
C ASP A 135 -4.36 -19.67 -3.80
N TRP A 136 -3.04 -19.88 -3.82
CA TRP A 136 -2.36 -20.53 -4.93
C TRP A 136 -2.23 -22.04 -4.70
N THR A 137 -2.06 -22.78 -5.78
CA THR A 137 -1.73 -24.22 -5.71
C THR A 137 -0.34 -24.43 -5.10
N PRO A 138 -0.12 -25.49 -4.30
CA PRO A 138 1.17 -25.73 -3.63
C PRO A 138 2.39 -25.78 -4.57
N LYS A 139 2.18 -26.17 -5.83
CA LYS A 139 3.25 -26.27 -6.84
C LYS A 139 3.61 -24.94 -7.51
N ALA A 140 2.78 -23.90 -7.37
CA ALA A 140 2.95 -22.68 -8.16
C ALA A 140 4.01 -21.72 -7.60
N ARG A 141 4.35 -21.83 -6.31
CA ARG A 141 5.41 -21.03 -5.65
C ARG A 141 6.33 -21.92 -4.82
N PRO A 142 7.20 -22.73 -5.47
CA PRO A 142 8.23 -23.46 -4.75
C PRO A 142 9.21 -22.48 -4.10
N VAL A 143 9.58 -22.74 -2.85
CA VAL A 143 10.58 -21.95 -2.13
C VAL A 143 11.96 -22.44 -2.55
N ASP A 144 12.79 -21.55 -3.10
CA ASP A 144 14.16 -21.89 -3.48
C ASP A 144 14.97 -22.32 -2.25
N ALA A 145 15.44 -23.57 -2.28
CA ALA A 145 16.18 -24.15 -1.18
C ALA A 145 17.59 -23.53 -1.02
N ALA A 146 18.22 -23.16 -2.13
CA ALA A 146 19.59 -22.67 -2.21
C ALA A 146 19.72 -21.16 -1.95
N ALA A 147 18.62 -20.42 -2.05
CA ALA A 147 18.59 -18.98 -1.82
C ALA A 147 18.59 -18.65 -0.32
N SER A 148 19.57 -17.88 0.16
CA SER A 148 19.62 -17.46 1.57
C SER A 148 18.42 -16.55 1.94
N VAL A 149 17.94 -15.77 0.97
CA VAL A 149 16.73 -14.94 1.11
C VAL A 149 15.86 -15.09 -0.15
N VAL A 150 14.57 -15.36 0.03
CA VAL A 150 13.59 -15.47 -1.04
C VAL A 150 12.68 -14.25 -1.14
N ALA A 151 12.02 -14.08 -2.28
CA ALA A 151 11.04 -13.03 -2.51
C ALA A 151 9.84 -13.26 -1.60
N PRO A 152 9.47 -12.27 -0.76
CA PRO A 152 8.36 -12.41 0.16
C PRO A 152 7.00 -12.35 -0.54
N CYS A 153 6.92 -11.91 -1.79
CA CYS A 153 5.66 -11.75 -2.52
C CYS A 153 5.82 -11.87 -4.03
N ASP A 154 4.70 -12.12 -4.72
CA ASP A 154 4.58 -11.92 -6.16
C ASP A 154 4.58 -10.40 -6.44
N GLY A 155 5.36 -9.94 -7.41
CA GLY A 155 5.41 -8.51 -7.72
C GLY A 155 6.53 -8.10 -8.65
N GLN A 156 6.69 -6.77 -8.77
CA GLN A 156 7.83 -6.15 -9.43
C GLN A 156 8.81 -5.60 -8.39
N VAL A 157 10.10 -5.86 -8.58
CA VAL A 157 11.17 -5.25 -7.80
C VAL A 157 11.29 -3.78 -8.20
N LEU A 158 11.00 -2.87 -7.28
CA LEU A 158 11.12 -1.43 -7.53
C LEU A 158 12.53 -0.90 -7.25
N ALA A 159 13.18 -1.45 -6.23
CA ALA A 159 14.50 -1.03 -5.80
C ALA A 159 15.25 -2.17 -5.10
N VAL A 160 16.56 -2.21 -5.31
CA VAL A 160 17.51 -3.07 -4.61
C VAL A 160 18.69 -2.21 -4.17
N ASN A 161 18.70 -1.83 -2.90
CA ASN A 161 19.75 -1.00 -2.31
C ASN A 161 20.79 -1.90 -1.64
N ALA A 162 21.99 -1.89 -2.20
CA ALA A 162 23.10 -2.74 -1.76
C ALA A 162 23.75 -2.27 -0.46
N ASN A 163 23.78 -0.96 -0.22
CA ASN A 163 24.36 -0.36 0.98
C ASN A 163 23.41 0.72 1.48
N VAL A 164 22.66 0.40 2.52
CA VAL A 164 21.77 1.35 3.20
C VAL A 164 22.47 1.87 4.44
N GLU A 165 22.68 3.18 4.50
CA GLU A 165 23.29 3.82 5.67
C GLU A 165 22.30 3.85 6.84
N SER A 166 22.83 3.99 8.06
CA SER A 166 22.05 3.92 9.30
C SER A 166 20.99 5.02 9.42
N THR A 167 21.18 6.16 8.76
CA THR A 167 20.32 7.34 8.89
C THR A 167 19.44 7.61 7.68
N SER A 168 19.83 7.14 6.49
CA SER A 168 19.17 7.59 5.27
C SER A 168 19.28 6.58 4.14
N LEU A 169 18.20 6.49 3.35
CA LEU A 169 18.21 6.12 1.93
C LEU A 169 17.90 4.64 1.62
N VAL A 170 16.62 4.29 1.73
CA VAL A 170 16.05 3.46 0.66
C VAL A 170 15.78 4.40 -0.51
N GLN A 171 16.29 4.09 -1.70
CA GLN A 171 16.01 4.87 -2.91
C GLN A 171 15.02 4.11 -3.76
N VAL A 172 13.83 4.66 -3.96
CA VAL A 172 12.82 4.08 -4.85
C VAL A 172 12.54 5.10 -5.94
N LYS A 173 12.98 4.80 -7.17
CA LYS A 173 12.77 5.66 -8.34
C LYS A 173 13.23 7.11 -8.11
N GLY A 174 14.47 7.30 -7.65
CA GLY A 174 15.01 8.63 -7.33
C GLY A 174 14.55 9.26 -6.01
N LEU A 175 13.53 8.72 -5.33
CA LEU A 175 13.06 9.22 -4.04
C LEU A 175 13.76 8.56 -2.87
N THR A 176 14.14 9.38 -1.89
CA THR A 176 14.88 8.98 -0.70
C THR A 176 13.94 8.83 0.49
N TYR A 177 14.08 7.72 1.22
CA TYR A 177 13.27 7.42 2.40
C TYR A 177 14.16 7.35 3.62
N GLY A 178 13.77 8.07 4.68
CA GLY A 178 14.41 7.95 5.99
C GLY A 178 14.10 6.58 6.60
N MET A 179 15.12 5.90 7.10
CA MET A 179 14.95 4.59 7.74
C MET A 179 14.00 4.67 8.93
N ARG A 180 14.20 5.69 9.78
CA ARG A 180 13.34 5.94 10.95
C ARG A 180 11.91 6.30 10.56
N SER A 181 11.70 7.09 9.51
CA SER A 181 10.35 7.42 9.08
C SER A 181 9.63 6.19 8.55
N LEU A 182 10.31 5.35 7.77
CA LEU A 182 9.73 4.13 7.21
C LEU A 182 9.47 3.05 8.27
N LEU A 183 10.45 2.76 9.14
CA LEU A 183 10.41 1.62 10.07
C LEU A 183 9.98 1.98 11.51
N GLN A 184 9.78 3.27 11.82
CA GLN A 184 9.54 3.77 13.18
C GLN A 184 10.62 3.36 14.20
N ASP A 185 11.77 2.94 13.71
CA ASP A 185 12.89 2.48 14.50
C ASP A 185 14.19 2.75 13.72
N THR A 186 15.28 2.87 14.45
CA THR A 186 16.62 2.98 13.87
C THR A 186 17.29 1.62 14.08
N PRO A 187 17.65 0.91 13.00
CA PRO A 187 18.32 -0.36 13.16
C PRO A 187 19.64 -0.20 13.91
N PRO A 188 20.09 -1.24 14.65
CA PRO A 188 21.30 -1.14 15.46
C PRO A 188 22.54 -0.86 14.60
N PRO A 189 23.63 -0.36 15.23
CA PRO A 189 24.91 -0.18 14.57
C PRO A 189 25.37 -1.47 13.90
N LEU A 190 25.79 -1.34 12.64
CA LEU A 190 26.25 -2.46 11.82
C LEU A 190 27.77 -2.57 11.92
N ASN A 191 28.30 -3.78 12.10
CA ASN A 191 29.71 -4.02 11.85
C ASN A 191 29.95 -4.00 10.33
N THR A 192 30.41 -2.86 9.84
CA THR A 192 30.65 -2.60 8.42
C THR A 192 31.83 -3.36 7.85
N ASP A 193 32.65 -4.06 8.65
CA ASP A 193 33.78 -4.84 8.12
C ASP A 193 33.29 -6.17 7.55
N THR A 194 32.29 -6.77 8.20
CA THR A 194 31.80 -8.12 7.89
C THR A 194 30.43 -8.13 7.21
N HIS A 195 29.59 -7.14 7.51
CA HIS A 195 28.20 -7.08 7.04
C HIS A 195 27.90 -5.78 6.30
N ARG A 196 26.83 -5.81 5.52
CA ARG A 196 26.23 -4.64 4.87
C ARG A 196 24.72 -4.70 5.03
N ARG A 197 24.06 -3.53 5.11
CA ARG A 197 22.61 -3.45 5.17
C ARG A 197 22.04 -3.31 3.77
N VAL A 198 21.06 -4.16 3.46
CA VAL A 198 20.36 -4.15 2.17
C VAL A 198 18.89 -3.80 2.38
N ALA A 199 18.31 -3.12 1.38
CA ALA A 199 16.87 -2.92 1.31
C ALA A 199 16.35 -3.36 -0.06
N VAL A 200 15.18 -3.98 -0.07
CA VAL A 200 14.45 -4.34 -1.28
C VAL A 200 13.03 -3.84 -1.16
N VAL A 201 12.55 -3.19 -2.22
CA VAL A 201 11.17 -2.72 -2.31
C VAL A 201 10.48 -3.49 -3.43
N LEU A 202 9.42 -4.20 -3.07
CA LEU A 202 8.59 -4.97 -3.98
C LEU A 202 7.20 -4.35 -4.04
N HIS A 203 6.66 -4.26 -5.25
CA HIS A 203 5.30 -3.79 -5.49
C HIS A 203 4.45 -4.91 -6.07
N MET A 204 3.40 -5.31 -5.35
CA MET A 204 2.41 -6.26 -5.80
C MET A 204 1.47 -5.56 -6.78
N ARG A 205 1.39 -6.07 -8.01
CA ARG A 205 0.51 -5.52 -9.03
C ARG A 205 -0.89 -6.11 -8.86
N ASN A 206 -1.90 -5.45 -9.40
CA ASN A 206 -3.30 -5.90 -9.30
C ASN A 206 -3.56 -7.33 -9.81
N LYS A 207 -2.71 -7.86 -10.68
CA LYS A 207 -2.82 -9.23 -11.21
C LYS A 207 -2.11 -10.30 -10.38
N ASP A 208 -1.24 -9.88 -9.45
CA ASP A 208 -0.41 -10.77 -8.65
C ASP A 208 -1.22 -11.39 -7.48
N PHE A 209 -0.63 -12.37 -6.79
CA PHE A 209 -1.20 -12.87 -5.54
C PHE A 209 -0.78 -11.98 -4.38
N HIS A 210 -1.72 -11.75 -3.46
CA HIS A 210 -1.57 -10.74 -2.41
C HIS A 210 -1.24 -11.32 -1.04
N HIS A 211 -0.64 -12.51 -1.02
CA HIS A 211 -0.06 -13.05 0.21
C HIS A 211 1.43 -12.71 0.30
N VAL A 212 1.89 -12.59 1.53
CA VAL A 212 3.28 -12.36 1.88
C VAL A 212 3.78 -13.57 2.65
N ILE A 213 4.92 -14.11 2.23
CA ILE A 213 5.64 -15.17 2.91
C ILE A 213 6.87 -14.60 3.62
N ALA A 214 7.38 -15.33 4.61
CA ALA A 214 8.64 -15.00 5.25
C ALA A 214 9.82 -15.23 4.29
N PRO A 215 10.69 -14.22 4.07
CA PRO A 215 11.77 -14.28 3.08
C PRO A 215 12.98 -15.08 3.59
N LEU A 216 13.11 -15.22 4.90
CA LEU A 216 14.05 -16.08 5.61
C LEU A 216 13.40 -16.50 6.94
N SER A 217 13.96 -17.48 7.65
CA SER A 217 13.44 -17.85 8.96
C SER A 217 13.85 -16.80 9.99
N PHE A 218 12.87 -16.19 10.68
CA PHE A 218 13.16 -15.16 11.69
C PHE A 218 12.20 -15.28 12.89
N ALA A 219 12.70 -14.90 14.06
CA ALA A 219 11.89 -14.72 15.26
C ALA A 219 11.32 -13.30 15.24
N CYS A 220 9.99 -13.16 15.14
CA CYS A 220 9.34 -11.87 15.18
C CYS A 220 9.26 -11.35 16.63
N GLU A 221 9.94 -10.25 16.92
CA GLU A 221 10.02 -9.67 18.26
C GLU A 221 8.89 -8.68 18.53
N LYS A 222 8.45 -7.92 17.51
CA LYS A 222 7.33 -6.99 17.62
C LYS A 222 6.68 -6.69 16.28
N SER A 223 5.41 -6.30 16.34
CA SER A 223 4.69 -5.64 15.25
C SER A 223 4.36 -4.20 15.60
N ILE A 224 4.50 -3.28 14.66
CA ILE A 224 4.17 -1.85 14.83
C ILE A 224 3.20 -1.45 13.73
N TYR A 225 1.98 -1.09 14.12
CA TYR A 225 1.03 -0.45 13.21
C TYR A 225 1.30 1.06 13.18
N VAL A 226 1.46 1.60 11.99
CA VAL A 226 1.64 3.03 11.79
C VAL A 226 0.44 3.57 11.01
N PRO A 227 -0.41 4.39 11.65
CA PRO A 227 -1.49 5.05 10.94
C PRO A 227 -0.91 5.99 9.87
N GLY A 228 -1.59 6.09 8.74
CA GLY A 228 -1.15 6.92 7.64
C GLY A 228 -2.26 7.14 6.61
N SER A 229 -1.87 7.70 5.47
CA SER A 229 -2.76 7.83 4.32
C SER A 229 -2.82 6.54 3.51
N LEU A 230 -3.70 6.47 2.52
CA LEU A 230 -3.73 5.39 1.53
C LEU A 230 -3.54 5.99 0.14
N LEU A 231 -2.42 6.72 -0.03
CA LEU A 231 -2.04 7.36 -1.27
C LEU A 231 -1.67 6.30 -2.32
N PRO A 232 -1.90 6.61 -3.61
CA PRO A 232 -1.69 5.63 -4.68
C PRO A 232 -0.19 5.31 -4.83
N THR A 233 0.15 4.02 -4.81
CA THR A 233 1.51 3.52 -5.09
C THR A 233 1.61 3.02 -6.53
N THR A 234 1.15 3.83 -7.48
CA THR A 234 1.32 3.56 -8.92
C THR A 234 2.63 4.18 -9.41
N SER A 235 3.03 3.94 -10.67
CA SER A 235 4.17 4.64 -11.27
C SER A 235 4.06 6.16 -11.16
N ALA A 236 2.88 6.75 -11.36
CA ALA A 236 2.67 8.18 -11.16
C ALA A 236 2.77 8.57 -9.67
N GLY A 237 2.20 7.76 -8.77
CA GLY A 237 2.26 8.00 -7.33
C GLY A 237 3.69 8.04 -6.79
N TYR A 238 4.51 7.07 -7.16
CA TYR A 238 5.94 7.05 -6.80
C TYR A 238 6.74 8.20 -7.41
N HIS A 239 6.29 8.78 -8.51
CA HIS A 239 6.99 9.88 -9.17
C HIS A 239 6.60 11.26 -8.62
N TRP A 240 5.39 11.37 -8.06
CA TRP A 240 4.82 12.66 -7.63
C TRP A 240 4.74 12.87 -6.13
N ILE A 241 4.69 11.79 -5.36
CA ILE A 241 4.45 11.83 -3.93
C ILE A 241 5.75 11.44 -3.22
N PRO A 242 6.54 12.42 -2.74
CA PRO A 242 7.76 12.16 -2.00
C PRO A 242 7.47 11.26 -0.80
N ALA A 243 8.33 10.27 -0.61
CA ALA A 243 8.26 9.37 0.53
C ALA A 243 6.88 8.65 0.72
N VAL A 244 6.13 8.38 -0.36
CA VAL A 244 4.77 7.80 -0.29
C VAL A 244 4.65 6.57 0.62
N LEU A 245 5.67 5.70 0.63
CA LEU A 245 5.70 4.51 1.48
C LEU A 245 5.75 4.83 2.99
N ALA A 246 6.36 5.94 3.38
CA ALA A 246 6.43 6.40 4.77
C ALA A 246 5.20 7.21 5.18
N LEU A 247 4.51 7.85 4.21
CA LEU A 247 3.24 8.55 4.42
C LEU A 247 2.05 7.61 4.54
N ASN A 248 2.14 6.45 3.87
CA ASN A 248 1.06 5.50 3.86
C ASN A 248 0.97 4.70 5.16
N GLU A 249 -0.26 4.30 5.45
CA GLU A 249 -0.58 3.34 6.49
C GLU A 249 0.16 2.04 6.26
N ARG A 250 0.76 1.48 7.32
CA ARG A 250 1.61 0.30 7.20
C ARG A 250 1.69 -0.49 8.49
N LEU A 251 2.08 -1.74 8.33
CA LEU A 251 2.37 -2.66 9.41
C LEU A 251 3.82 -3.11 9.30
N ILE A 252 4.58 -2.91 10.37
CA ILE A 252 6.02 -3.18 10.40
C ILE A 252 6.26 -4.38 11.30
N LEU A 253 6.94 -5.38 10.77
CA LEU A 253 7.40 -6.53 11.50
C LEU A 253 8.90 -6.37 11.76
N GLN A 254 9.28 -6.52 13.01
CA GLN A 254 10.67 -6.45 13.43
C GLN A 254 11.06 -7.73 14.15
N GLY A 255 12.25 -8.22 13.84
CA GLY A 255 12.74 -9.46 14.42
C GLY A 255 14.21 -9.68 14.16
N ARG A 256 14.64 -10.92 14.40
CA ARG A 256 16.01 -11.36 14.14
C ARG A 256 15.99 -12.67 13.38
N SER A 257 16.93 -12.84 12.46
CA SER A 257 17.13 -14.12 11.77
C SER A 257 17.30 -15.25 12.78
N SER A 258 16.82 -16.44 12.40
CA SER A 258 16.92 -17.65 13.22
C SER A 258 18.29 -18.33 13.08
N ASP A 259 19.17 -17.81 12.24
CA ASP A 259 20.56 -18.27 12.15
C ASP A 259 21.37 -17.89 13.41
N LYS A 260 22.59 -18.41 13.50
CA LYS A 260 23.48 -18.13 14.64
C LYS A 260 23.83 -16.64 14.77
N ALA A 261 23.80 -15.90 13.66
CA ALA A 261 24.15 -14.49 13.62
C ALA A 261 23.06 -13.58 14.20
N ARG A 262 21.79 -14.03 14.19
CA ARG A 262 20.63 -13.30 14.74
C ARG A 262 20.55 -11.85 14.26
N LEU A 263 20.81 -11.65 12.97
CA LEU A 263 20.84 -10.36 12.31
C LEU A 263 19.45 -9.71 12.32
N PRO A 264 19.36 -8.37 12.45
CA PRO A 264 18.09 -7.66 12.40
C PRO A 264 17.36 -7.84 11.06
N VAL A 265 16.05 -8.08 11.15
CA VAL A 265 15.14 -8.17 10.00
C VAL A 265 13.96 -7.24 10.22
N TYR A 266 13.71 -6.39 9.23
CA TYR A 266 12.60 -5.45 9.21
C TYR A 266 11.78 -5.67 7.94
N MET A 267 10.48 -5.81 8.08
CA MET A 267 9.56 -5.89 6.95
C MET A 267 8.43 -4.90 7.15
N ALA A 268 8.31 -3.92 6.26
CA ALA A 268 7.17 -3.00 6.23
C ALA A 268 6.18 -3.43 5.14
N LEU A 269 4.96 -3.74 5.58
CA LEU A 269 3.81 -4.04 4.75
C LEU A 269 3.02 -2.75 4.56
N VAL A 270 3.11 -2.14 3.39
CA VAL A 270 2.62 -0.78 3.15
C VAL A 270 1.34 -0.80 2.33
N GLY A 271 0.26 -0.27 2.91
CA GLY A 271 -1.02 -0.11 2.23
C GLY A 271 -0.99 1.01 1.18
N SER A 272 -2.02 1.05 0.37
CA SER A 272 -2.26 2.04 -0.68
C SER A 272 -3.78 2.21 -0.90
N THR A 273 -4.15 2.99 -1.91
CA THR A 273 -5.53 3.31 -2.25
C THR A 273 -6.36 2.04 -2.44
N LEU A 274 -7.44 1.90 -1.66
CA LEU A 274 -8.34 0.74 -1.62
C LEU A 274 -7.72 -0.53 -1.02
N THR A 275 -6.49 -0.45 -0.51
CA THR A 275 -5.66 -1.60 -0.13
C THR A 275 -5.16 -1.54 1.32
N GLY A 276 -5.85 -0.76 2.15
CA GLY A 276 -5.41 -0.51 3.52
C GLY A 276 -5.56 -1.68 4.49
N ARG A 277 -6.20 -2.80 4.12
CA ARG A 277 -6.40 -3.95 5.03
C ARG A 277 -5.31 -4.99 4.84
N ILE A 278 -4.54 -5.19 5.90
CA ILE A 278 -3.44 -6.14 6.04
C ILE A 278 -3.78 -7.03 7.22
N THR A 279 -3.70 -8.35 7.04
CA THR A 279 -3.94 -9.34 8.08
C THR A 279 -2.67 -10.13 8.33
N LEU A 280 -2.28 -10.33 9.59
CA LEU A 280 -1.16 -11.20 9.97
C LEU A 280 -1.64 -12.61 10.34
N TYR A 281 -0.92 -13.64 9.89
CA TYR A 281 -1.22 -15.01 10.26
C TYR A 281 -0.76 -15.37 11.68
N MET A 282 0.40 -14.85 12.10
CA MET A 282 0.95 -15.09 13.44
C MET A 282 0.21 -14.33 14.56
N ASP A 283 -0.48 -13.24 14.22
CA ASP A 283 -1.32 -12.49 15.17
C ASP A 283 -2.60 -12.00 14.49
N LYS A 284 -3.65 -12.81 14.54
CA LYS A 284 -4.94 -12.54 13.92
C LYS A 284 -5.67 -11.31 14.50
N ARG A 285 -5.20 -10.76 15.63
CA ARG A 285 -5.77 -9.54 16.22
C ARG A 285 -5.39 -8.30 15.40
N VAL A 286 -4.26 -8.35 14.70
CA VAL A 286 -3.76 -7.23 13.90
C VAL A 286 -4.43 -7.23 12.53
N ARG A 287 -5.32 -6.26 12.31
CA ARG A 287 -5.96 -5.98 11.02
C ARG A 287 -6.01 -4.48 10.77
N THR A 288 -5.25 -4.01 9.78
CA THR A 288 -5.10 -2.57 9.51
C THR A 288 -6.35 -1.93 8.90
N ASN A 289 -6.26 -0.64 8.57
CA ASN A 289 -7.33 0.30 8.21
C ASN A 289 -8.29 0.58 9.37
N TYR A 290 -7.69 0.80 10.54
CA TYR A 290 -8.42 1.24 11.74
C TYR A 290 -8.84 2.71 11.57
N LEU A 291 -10.12 3.00 11.82
CA LEU A 291 -10.57 4.39 11.99
C LEU A 291 -10.05 4.96 13.31
N ASP A 292 -10.05 4.13 14.36
CA ASP A 292 -9.46 4.40 15.65
C ASP A 292 -8.63 3.17 16.06
N PRO A 293 -7.28 3.25 15.99
CA PRO A 293 -6.43 2.09 16.20
C PRO A 293 -6.31 1.72 17.69
N PRO A 294 -6.55 0.46 18.06
CA PRO A 294 -6.39 0.03 19.44
C PRO A 294 -4.90 0.00 19.84
N ALA A 295 -4.62 0.25 21.12
CA ALA A 295 -3.25 0.34 21.63
C ALA A 295 -2.38 -0.90 21.31
N TYR A 296 -2.99 -2.10 21.35
CA TYR A 296 -2.28 -3.35 21.04
C TYR A 296 -1.80 -3.45 19.59
N ALA A 297 -2.44 -2.73 18.65
CA ALA A 297 -2.07 -2.74 17.24
C ALA A 297 -0.89 -1.80 16.99
N VAL A 298 -0.91 -0.61 17.61
CA VAL A 298 0.11 0.44 17.41
C VAL A 298 1.51 -0.06 17.77
N HIS A 299 1.65 -0.77 18.89
CA HIS A 299 2.91 -1.39 19.27
C HIS A 299 2.67 -2.69 20.05
N SER A 300 2.93 -3.83 19.40
CA SER A 300 2.77 -5.17 19.98
C SER A 300 4.12 -5.86 20.11
N PRO A 301 4.78 -5.81 21.28
CA PRO A 301 5.91 -6.69 21.55
C PRO A 301 5.40 -8.11 21.80
N TYR A 302 6.05 -9.10 21.16
CA TYR A 302 5.68 -10.50 21.30
C TYR A 302 6.54 -11.18 22.36
N ALA A 303 5.95 -11.54 23.49
CA ALA A 303 6.64 -12.24 24.58
C ALA A 303 7.21 -13.59 24.13
N SER A 304 6.45 -14.34 23.32
CA SER A 304 6.85 -15.66 22.80
C SER A 304 7.84 -15.60 21.64
N LYS A 305 8.01 -14.42 21.01
CA LYS A 305 8.85 -14.20 19.83
C LYS A 305 8.64 -15.27 18.75
N PRO A 306 7.42 -15.39 18.18
CA PRO A 306 7.08 -16.49 17.28
C PRO A 306 8.09 -16.58 16.14
N VAL A 307 8.59 -17.80 15.91
CA VAL A 307 9.49 -18.09 14.79
C VAL A 307 8.64 -18.40 13.57
N VAL A 308 8.86 -17.64 12.50
CA VAL A 308 8.21 -17.87 11.21
C VAL A 308 9.26 -18.46 10.28
N ALA A 309 8.98 -19.63 9.71
CA ALA A 309 9.91 -20.33 8.84
C ALA A 309 9.99 -19.67 7.45
N ARG A 310 11.15 -19.71 6.80
CA ARG A 310 11.30 -19.27 5.40
C ARG A 310 10.25 -19.94 4.52
N GLY A 311 9.48 -19.16 3.77
CA GLY A 311 8.40 -19.66 2.92
C GLY A 311 7.04 -19.77 3.60
N GLU A 312 6.98 -19.66 4.93
CA GLU A 312 5.72 -19.68 5.67
C GLU A 312 4.92 -18.39 5.42
N ARG A 313 3.59 -18.51 5.42
CA ARG A 313 2.69 -17.36 5.24
C ARG A 313 2.75 -16.43 6.43
N LEU A 314 3.06 -15.18 6.16
CA LEU A 314 3.25 -14.14 7.15
C LEU A 314 2.05 -13.18 7.21
N ALA A 315 1.60 -12.71 6.03
CA ALA A 315 0.52 -11.75 5.93
C ALA A 315 -0.28 -11.91 4.64
N THR A 316 -1.43 -11.25 4.58
CA THR A 316 -2.20 -11.07 3.35
C THR A 316 -2.69 -9.65 3.25
N PHE A 317 -2.60 -9.09 2.05
CA PHE A 317 -3.22 -7.84 1.70
C PHE A 317 -4.57 -8.10 1.06
N ASN A 318 -5.60 -7.44 1.56
CA ASN A 318 -6.95 -7.58 1.03
C ASN A 318 -7.10 -6.92 -0.34
N TRP A 319 -6.19 -6.00 -0.71
CA TRP A 319 -6.00 -5.40 -2.02
C TRP A 319 -4.51 -5.00 -2.20
N GLY A 320 -3.97 -4.87 -3.42
CA GLY A 320 -2.56 -4.58 -3.80
C GLY A 320 -1.69 -3.69 -2.90
N SER A 321 -0.39 -3.92 -2.85
CA SER A 321 0.44 -3.21 -1.87
C SER A 321 1.93 -3.27 -2.16
N SER A 322 2.73 -2.74 -1.23
CA SER A 322 4.19 -2.79 -1.32
C SER A 322 4.78 -3.46 -0.08
N VAL A 323 5.83 -4.24 -0.29
CA VAL A 323 6.64 -4.84 0.77
C VAL A 323 8.03 -4.21 0.72
N VAL A 324 8.45 -3.58 1.82
CA VAL A 324 9.83 -3.15 2.02
C VAL A 324 10.50 -4.12 2.95
N LEU A 325 11.57 -4.75 2.50
CA LEU A 325 12.40 -5.65 3.29
C LEU A 325 13.75 -4.96 3.54
N VAL A 326 14.13 -4.84 4.81
CA VAL A 326 15.44 -4.30 5.21
C VAL A 326 16.10 -5.30 6.16
N MET A 327 17.32 -5.71 5.84
CA MET A 327 18.05 -6.66 6.66
C MET A 327 19.56 -6.45 6.56
N ASP A 328 20.26 -6.94 7.57
CA ASP A 328 21.72 -7.01 7.54
C ASP A 328 22.13 -8.36 6.93
N VAL A 329 23.08 -8.33 5.99
CA VAL A 329 23.59 -9.52 5.28
C VAL A 329 25.12 -9.52 5.28
N PRO A 330 25.76 -10.70 5.15
CA PRO A 330 27.21 -10.77 4.96
C PRO A 330 27.65 -9.98 3.71
N LYS A 331 28.84 -9.38 3.72
CA LYS A 331 29.37 -8.67 2.53
C LYS A 331 29.47 -9.53 1.28
N SER A 332 29.70 -10.83 1.45
CA SER A 332 29.73 -11.82 0.35
C SER A 332 28.39 -11.98 -0.38
N CYS A 333 27.29 -11.51 0.23
CA CYS A 333 25.96 -11.60 -0.33
C CYS A 333 25.86 -10.93 -1.69
N LYS A 334 25.24 -11.60 -2.66
CA LYS A 334 24.99 -11.07 -4.00
C LYS A 334 23.50 -10.91 -4.25
N PRO A 335 23.03 -9.76 -4.76
CA PRO A 335 21.67 -9.63 -5.24
C PRO A 335 21.50 -10.44 -6.53
N LEU A 336 20.43 -11.23 -6.60
CA LEU A 336 20.10 -12.06 -7.76
C LEU A 336 19.05 -11.40 -8.68
N LYS A 337 18.41 -10.33 -8.20
CA LYS A 337 17.37 -9.58 -8.91
C LYS A 337 17.74 -8.10 -9.03
N ARG A 338 17.18 -7.44 -10.04
CA ARG A 338 17.40 -6.04 -10.37
C ARG A 338 16.08 -5.26 -10.34
N PRO A 339 16.13 -3.92 -10.16
CA PRO A 339 14.95 -3.09 -10.37
C PRO A 339 14.33 -3.35 -11.74
N GLY A 340 13.00 -3.49 -11.78
CA GLY A 340 12.23 -3.83 -12.97
C GLY A 340 11.87 -5.32 -13.09
N ASP A 341 12.64 -6.22 -12.47
CA ASP A 341 12.39 -7.66 -12.53
C ASP A 341 11.02 -8.01 -11.91
N VAL A 342 10.35 -8.98 -12.53
CA VAL A 342 9.14 -9.59 -12.01
C VAL A 342 9.52 -10.87 -11.28
N VAL A 343 9.05 -11.01 -10.05
CA VAL A 343 9.36 -12.16 -9.19
C VAL A 343 8.08 -12.79 -8.66
N LYS A 344 8.11 -14.10 -8.44
CA LYS A 344 7.11 -14.81 -7.63
C LYS A 344 7.62 -15.01 -6.21
N ALA A 345 6.70 -15.12 -5.26
CA ALA A 345 6.99 -15.49 -3.89
C ALA A 345 7.78 -16.82 -3.88
N GLY A 346 8.88 -16.87 -3.14
CA GLY A 346 9.73 -18.05 -3.03
C GLY A 346 10.93 -18.07 -3.98
N GLU A 347 10.96 -17.21 -4.99
CA GLU A 347 12.14 -17.06 -5.86
C GLU A 347 13.33 -16.45 -5.12
N ALA A 348 14.55 -16.77 -5.52
CA ALA A 348 15.77 -16.24 -4.93
C ALA A 348 15.90 -14.71 -5.10
N LEU A 349 16.09 -13.99 -3.99
CA LEU A 349 16.46 -12.56 -4.00
C LEU A 349 17.94 -12.35 -3.72
N PHE A 350 18.47 -13.05 -2.72
CA PHE A 350 19.87 -12.96 -2.30
C PHE A 350 20.45 -14.33 -1.99
N GLN A 351 21.77 -14.43 -2.18
CA GLN A 351 22.54 -15.62 -1.87
C GLN A 351 23.85 -15.25 -1.19
N PHE A 352 24.17 -15.96 -0.10
CA PHE A 352 25.39 -15.86 0.68
C PHE A 352 25.69 -17.15 1.43
#